data_AF-A0A7Y7DV86-F1
#
_entry.id   AF-A0A7Y7DV86-F1
#
_cell.length_a   1.000
_cell.length_b   1.000
_cell.length_c   1.000
_cell.angle_alpha   90.00
_cell.angle_beta   90.00
_cell.angle_gamma   90.00
#
_symmetry.space_group_name_H-M   'P 1'
#
loop_
_entity.id
_entity.type
_entity.pdbx_description
1 polymer ?
#
loop_
_entity_poly.entity_id
_entity_poly.type
_entity_poly.pdbx_seq_one_letter_code
_entity_poly.pdbx_strand_id
1 'polypeptide(L)'
;MSIAGKIVKDAKEFVDRAATEQVQKFNEPSFGKGDAGTLHGARTDANGYKFLHITLFGTPNIKVVKGCNLQFESSKGTISCHSDTKDIESIYSTTLGKGITSFEIYLDESLYQSLKSPVTAVDITFPRKLFRKDSFTFTIDPSIFLKLLK
;
A
#
# COMPACT_ATOMS: atom_id res chain seq x y z
N MET A 1 -37.05 14.24 -3.19
CA MET A 1 -35.58 14.24 -2.98
C MET A 1 -35.10 15.68 -3.16
N SER A 2 -34.37 16.27 -2.22
CA SER A 2 -33.96 17.69 -2.31
C SER A 2 -32.88 17.89 -3.38
N ILE A 3 -32.79 19.10 -3.94
CA ILE A 3 -31.75 19.48 -4.91
C ILE A 3 -30.35 19.21 -4.33
N ALA A 4 -30.14 19.53 -3.05
CA ALA A 4 -28.90 19.22 -2.33
C ALA A 4 -28.61 17.71 -2.26
N GLY A 5 -29.63 16.87 -2.01
CA GLY A 5 -29.47 15.42 -1.99
C GLY A 5 -29.10 14.83 -3.35
N LYS A 6 -29.65 15.38 -4.44
CA LYS A 6 -29.30 14.98 -5.81
C LYS A 6 -27.85 15.34 -6.15
N ILE A 7 -27.41 16.56 -5.83
CA ILE A 7 -26.03 17.02 -6.07
C ILE A 7 -25.01 16.12 -5.34
N VAL A 8 -25.27 15.78 -4.07
CA VAL A 8 -24.37 14.91 -3.30
C VAL A 8 -24.31 13.50 -3.89
N LYS A 9 -25.44 12.97 -4.38
CA LYS A 9 -25.48 11.66 -5.03
C LYS A 9 -24.68 11.67 -6.34
N ASP A 10 -24.92 12.63 -7.21
CA ASP A 10 -24.24 12.75 -8.49
C ASP A 10 -22.72 12.91 -8.30
N ALA A 11 -22.29 13.67 -7.28
CA ALA A 11 -20.88 13.80 -6.92
C ALA A 11 -20.26 12.47 -6.46
N LYS A 12 -20.96 11.69 -5.63
CA LYS A 12 -20.49 10.37 -5.18
C LYS A 12 -20.35 9.39 -6.34
N GLU A 13 -21.33 9.35 -7.24
CA GLU A 13 -21.30 8.50 -8.43
C GLU A 13 -20.14 8.90 -9.37
N PHE A 14 -19.89 10.19 -9.53
CA PHE A 14 -18.75 10.67 -10.32
C PHE A 14 -17.40 10.23 -9.72
N VAL A 15 -17.21 10.40 -8.41
CA VAL A 15 -15.99 9.97 -7.71
C VAL A 15 -15.82 8.45 -7.82
N ASP A 16 -16.88 7.67 -7.63
CA ASP A 16 -16.83 6.23 -7.72
C ASP A 16 -16.48 5.74 -9.13
N ARG A 17 -17.01 6.40 -10.17
CA ARG A 17 -16.66 6.11 -11.56
C ARG A 17 -15.19 6.39 -11.84
N ALA A 18 -14.69 7.54 -11.39
CA ALA A 18 -13.27 7.90 -11.54
C ALA A 18 -12.34 6.92 -10.81
N ALA A 19 -12.72 6.46 -9.62
CA ALA A 19 -11.98 5.43 -8.89
C ALA A 19 -12.04 4.07 -9.60
N THR A 20 -13.21 3.69 -10.12
CA THR A 20 -13.42 2.45 -10.87
C THR A 20 -12.51 2.38 -12.09
N GLU A 21 -12.43 3.46 -12.87
CA GLU A 21 -11.53 3.52 -14.03
C GLU A 21 -10.06 3.34 -13.64
N GLN A 22 -9.62 3.97 -12.54
CA GLN A 22 -8.24 3.84 -12.06
C GLN A 22 -7.95 2.41 -11.59
N VAL A 23 -8.86 1.81 -10.82
CA VAL A 23 -8.76 0.42 -10.37
C VAL A 23 -8.70 -0.56 -11.54
N GLN A 24 -9.47 -0.33 -12.60
CA GLN A 24 -9.45 -1.18 -13.80
C GLN A 24 -8.19 -1.01 -14.65
N LYS A 25 -7.61 0.19 -14.67
CA LYS A 25 -6.39 0.50 -15.44
C LYS A 25 -5.11 0.07 -14.71
N PHE A 26 -5.19 -0.24 -13.42
CA PHE A 26 -4.03 -0.65 -12.63
C PHE A 26 -3.48 -1.99 -13.11
N ASN A 27 -2.21 -1.99 -13.54
CA ASN A 27 -1.55 -3.16 -14.14
C ASN A 27 -0.04 -3.21 -13.83
N GLU A 28 0.35 -2.78 -12.64
CA GLU A 28 1.76 -2.84 -12.24
C GLU A 28 2.16 -4.29 -11.92
N PRO A 29 3.43 -4.68 -12.17
CA PRO A 29 3.92 -5.99 -11.75
C PRO A 29 3.81 -6.17 -10.23
N SER A 30 3.33 -7.33 -9.80
CA SER A 30 3.23 -7.65 -8.39
C SER A 30 4.49 -8.35 -7.88
N PHE A 31 4.92 -8.01 -6.67
CA PHE A 31 5.99 -8.70 -5.95
C PHE A 31 5.48 -9.52 -4.75
N GLY A 32 4.19 -9.45 -4.44
CA GLY A 32 3.62 -10.18 -3.32
C GLY A 32 2.10 -10.33 -3.37
N LYS A 33 1.56 -11.33 -2.69
CA LYS A 33 0.12 -11.66 -2.68
C LYS A 33 -0.34 -12.03 -1.29
N GLY A 34 -1.56 -11.66 -0.94
CA GLY A 34 -2.21 -11.98 0.32
C GLY A 34 -3.73 -12.02 0.17
N ASP A 35 -4.44 -12.37 1.23
CA ASP A 35 -5.90 -12.53 1.18
C ASP A 35 -6.63 -11.22 0.81
N ALA A 36 -6.05 -10.08 1.19
CA ALA A 36 -6.59 -8.76 0.89
C ALA A 36 -6.22 -8.23 -0.50
N GLY A 37 -5.37 -8.91 -1.26
CA GLY A 37 -4.98 -8.49 -2.61
C GLY A 37 -3.50 -8.70 -2.93
N THR A 38 -2.92 -7.76 -3.68
CA THR A 38 -1.54 -7.87 -4.21
C THR A 38 -0.70 -6.66 -3.85
N LEU A 39 0.61 -6.89 -3.74
CA LEU A 39 1.63 -5.86 -3.52
C LEU A 39 2.38 -5.56 -4.80
N HIS A 40 2.59 -4.26 -5.02
CA HIS A 40 3.28 -3.67 -6.16
C HIS A 40 4.20 -2.58 -5.61
N GLY A 41 5.26 -2.25 -6.34
CA GLY A 41 6.16 -1.24 -5.84
C GLY A 41 7.30 -0.92 -6.79
N ALA A 42 7.97 0.18 -6.47
CA ALA A 42 9.10 0.68 -7.21
C ALA A 42 10.03 1.43 -6.25
N ARG A 43 11.35 1.29 -6.45
CA ARG A 43 12.32 2.15 -5.81
C ARG A 43 12.48 3.45 -6.58
N THR A 44 12.60 4.55 -5.86
CA THR A 44 12.96 5.86 -6.41
C THR A 44 14.16 6.40 -5.65
N ASP A 45 14.99 7.16 -6.36
CA ASP A 45 16.14 7.86 -5.79
C ASP A 45 15.94 9.37 -6.02
N ALA A 46 15.96 10.15 -4.95
CA ALA A 46 15.78 11.60 -5.00
C ALA A 46 16.84 12.27 -4.13
N ASN A 47 17.73 13.08 -4.74
CA ASN A 47 18.78 13.83 -4.04
C ASN A 47 19.66 12.97 -3.10
N GLY A 48 19.94 11.71 -3.48
CA GLY A 48 20.73 10.77 -2.66
C GLY A 48 19.91 9.99 -1.61
N TYR A 49 18.64 10.32 -1.43
CA TYR A 49 17.70 9.55 -0.61
C TYR A 49 17.05 8.46 -1.46
N LYS A 50 16.87 7.28 -0.88
CA LYS A 50 16.24 6.12 -1.51
C LYS A 50 14.88 5.89 -0.87
N PHE A 51 13.86 5.68 -1.67
CA PHE A 51 12.51 5.36 -1.20
C PHE A 51 12.01 4.10 -1.88
N LEU A 52 11.20 3.32 -1.17
CA LEU A 52 10.43 2.24 -1.76
C LEU A 52 8.96 2.64 -1.71
N HIS A 53 8.38 2.90 -2.89
CA HIS A 53 6.95 3.06 -3.04
C HIS A 53 6.30 1.68 -3.03
N ILE A 54 5.26 1.55 -2.22
CA ILE A 54 4.48 0.33 -2.06
C ILE A 54 3.02 0.66 -2.36
N THR A 55 2.43 -0.13 -3.25
CA THR A 55 1.04 -0.04 -3.63
C THR A 55 0.34 -1.36 -3.33
N LEU A 56 -0.71 -1.30 -2.52
CA LEU A 56 -1.62 -2.40 -2.24
C LEU A 56 -2.79 -2.30 -3.20
N PHE A 57 -3.02 -3.34 -3.99
CA PHE A 57 -4.14 -3.43 -4.93
C PHE A 57 -5.14 -4.47 -4.45
N GLY A 58 -6.43 -4.12 -4.45
CA GLY A 58 -7.52 -5.01 -4.05
C GLY A 58 -7.93 -4.88 -2.59
N THR A 59 -7.25 -4.04 -1.80
CA THR A 59 -7.53 -3.83 -0.38
C THR A 59 -8.87 -3.13 -0.12
N PRO A 60 -9.44 -3.26 1.10
CA PRO A 60 -10.57 -2.44 1.51
C PRO A 60 -10.21 -0.94 1.53
N ASN A 61 -11.22 -0.10 1.75
CA ASN A 61 -11.02 1.34 1.93
C ASN A 61 -10.20 1.62 3.21
N ILE A 62 -8.96 2.07 3.03
CA ILE A 62 -8.02 2.45 4.08
C ILE A 62 -7.93 3.97 4.12
N LYS A 63 -8.05 4.54 5.32
CA LYS A 63 -7.83 5.96 5.59
C LYS A 63 -7.20 6.16 6.96
N VAL A 64 -5.94 6.58 6.98
CA VAL A 64 -5.16 6.83 8.21
C VAL A 64 -4.31 8.09 8.06
N VAL A 65 -3.96 8.69 9.20
CA VAL A 65 -3.16 9.94 9.28
C VAL A 65 -1.85 9.75 10.05
N LYS A 66 -1.51 8.50 10.36
CA LYS A 66 -0.35 8.10 11.18
C LYS A 66 0.54 7.10 10.45
N GLY A 67 0.45 7.04 9.13
CA GLY A 67 1.17 6.07 8.32
C GLY A 67 0.77 4.63 8.61
N CYS A 68 1.67 3.71 8.30
CA CYS A 68 1.56 2.28 8.59
C CYS A 68 2.90 1.72 9.08
N ASN A 69 2.83 0.61 9.79
CA ASN A 69 4.01 -0.17 10.17
C ASN A 69 4.17 -1.33 9.20
N LEU A 70 5.41 -1.62 8.83
CA LEU A 70 5.76 -2.78 8.02
C LEU A 70 6.67 -3.68 8.83
N GLN A 71 6.42 -4.97 8.74
CA GLN A 71 7.24 -6.01 9.33
C GLN A 71 7.56 -7.04 8.24
N PHE A 72 8.79 -7.01 7.75
CA PHE A 72 9.29 -7.93 6.75
C PHE A 72 9.91 -9.14 7.41
N GLU A 73 9.50 -10.33 6.98
CA GLU A 73 10.10 -11.59 7.41
C GLU A 73 11.18 -12.01 6.42
N SER A 74 12.38 -12.26 6.94
CA SER A 74 13.53 -12.72 6.17
C SER A 74 14.20 -13.91 6.84
N SER A 75 15.07 -14.60 6.10
CA SER A 75 15.86 -15.71 6.67
C SER A 75 16.79 -15.30 7.81
N LYS A 76 17.08 -14.00 7.95
CA LYS A 76 17.93 -13.45 9.03
C LYS A 76 17.11 -12.91 10.21
N GLY A 77 15.79 -13.08 10.18
CA GLY A 77 14.85 -12.57 11.16
C GLY A 77 13.97 -11.45 10.61
N THR A 78 13.35 -10.76 11.54
CA THR A 78 12.31 -9.77 11.28
C THR A 78 12.90 -8.37 11.15
N ILE A 79 12.48 -7.63 10.11
CA ILE A 79 12.89 -6.25 9.84
C ILE A 79 11.65 -5.38 9.93
N SER A 80 11.65 -4.38 10.82
CA SER A 80 10.51 -3.48 10.99
C SER A 80 10.84 -2.06 10.56
N CYS A 81 9.89 -1.40 9.90
CA CYS A 81 9.98 0.03 9.60
C CYS A 81 8.60 0.69 9.61
N HIS A 82 8.60 2.02 9.53
CA HIS A 82 7.39 2.84 9.43
C HIS A 82 7.35 3.51 8.06
N SER A 83 6.14 3.76 7.53
CA SER A 83 5.98 4.57 6.33
C SER A 83 6.44 6.00 6.56
N ASP A 84 7.06 6.59 5.55
CA ASP A 84 7.35 8.04 5.54
C ASP A 84 6.06 8.83 5.26
N THR A 85 5.19 8.27 4.41
CA THR A 85 3.84 8.79 4.18
C THR A 85 2.99 8.70 5.46
N LYS A 86 2.51 9.83 5.97
CA LYS A 86 1.63 9.89 7.15
C LYS A 86 0.15 9.76 6.80
N ASP A 87 -0.29 10.56 5.83
CA ASP A 87 -1.66 10.56 5.37
C ASP A 87 -1.81 9.55 4.23
N ILE A 88 -2.43 8.41 4.54
CA ILE A 88 -2.65 7.32 3.58
C ILE A 88 -4.15 7.18 3.39
N GLU A 89 -4.62 7.38 2.16
CA GLU A 89 -6.01 7.22 1.76
C GLU A 89 -6.08 6.41 0.46
N SER A 90 -6.94 5.39 0.44
CA SER A 90 -7.15 4.56 -0.73
C SER A 90 -7.94 5.30 -1.81
N ILE A 91 -7.57 5.09 -3.07
CA ILE A 91 -8.47 5.28 -4.20
C ILE A 91 -9.39 4.07 -4.24
N TYR A 92 -10.63 4.22 -3.78
CA TYR A 92 -11.55 3.10 -3.57
C TYR A 92 -12.76 3.15 -4.50
N SER A 93 -13.02 2.05 -5.20
CA SER A 93 -14.25 1.83 -5.96
C SER A 93 -15.23 1.00 -5.13
N THR A 94 -16.37 1.62 -4.80
CA THR A 94 -17.52 0.96 -4.19
C THR A 94 -18.13 -0.03 -5.16
N THR A 95 -18.18 0.31 -6.45
CA THR A 95 -18.69 -0.58 -7.51
C THR A 95 -17.89 -1.88 -7.61
N LEU A 96 -16.56 -1.83 -7.49
CA LEU A 96 -15.70 -3.02 -7.58
C LEU A 96 -15.38 -3.67 -6.23
N GLY A 97 -15.64 -2.97 -5.13
CA GLY A 97 -15.23 -3.40 -3.79
C GLY A 97 -13.71 -3.48 -3.61
N LYS A 98 -12.95 -2.66 -4.35
CA LYS A 98 -11.48 -2.72 -4.40
C LYS A 98 -10.86 -1.34 -4.29
N GLY A 99 -9.75 -1.26 -3.57
CA GLY A 99 -8.94 -0.06 -3.42
C GLY A 99 -7.52 -0.20 -3.99
N ILE A 100 -6.93 0.95 -4.30
CA ILE A 100 -5.50 1.15 -4.49
C ILE A 100 -5.02 1.99 -3.32
N THR A 101 -4.08 1.47 -2.53
CA THR A 101 -3.50 2.19 -1.39
C THR A 101 -2.00 2.28 -1.59
N SER A 102 -1.47 3.49 -1.71
CA SER A 102 -0.05 3.72 -1.95
C SER A 102 0.58 4.51 -0.80
N PHE A 103 1.82 4.16 -0.46
CA PHE A 103 2.65 4.86 0.50
C PHE A 103 4.11 4.58 0.20
N GLU A 104 5.03 5.28 0.87
CA GLU A 104 6.45 5.06 0.73
C GLU A 104 7.13 4.78 2.07
N ILE A 105 8.25 4.05 2.02
CA ILE A 105 9.19 3.92 3.13
C ILE A 105 10.52 4.57 2.72
N TYR A 106 11.12 5.32 3.63
CA TYR A 106 12.48 5.80 3.46
C TYR A 106 13.46 4.66 3.71
N LEU A 107 14.31 4.37 2.71
CA LEU A 107 15.35 3.35 2.78
C LEU A 107 16.65 4.00 3.26
N ASP A 108 16.78 4.21 4.57
CA ASP A 108 18.08 4.52 5.16
C ASP A 108 19.08 3.39 4.89
N GLU A 109 20.38 3.65 5.08
CA GLU A 109 21.41 2.67 4.72
C GLU A 109 21.26 1.34 5.49
N SER A 110 20.83 1.38 6.76
CA SER A 110 20.65 0.19 7.59
C SER A 110 19.46 -0.66 7.11
N LEU A 111 18.31 -0.02 6.88
CA LEU A 111 17.11 -0.68 6.37
C LEU A 111 17.34 -1.21 4.96
N TYR A 112 18.00 -0.42 4.11
CA TYR A 112 18.34 -0.81 2.75
C TYR A 112 19.21 -2.06 2.71
N GLN A 113 20.27 -2.13 3.53
CA GLN A 113 21.10 -3.34 3.61
C GLN A 113 20.33 -4.53 4.20
N SER A 114 19.47 -4.30 5.19
CA SER A 114 18.64 -5.36 5.79
C SER A 114 17.71 -6.01 4.77
N LEU A 115 17.02 -5.20 3.96
CA LEU A 115 16.05 -5.66 2.95
C LEU A 115 16.68 -6.34 1.73
N LYS A 116 18.00 -6.29 1.56
CA LYS A 116 18.70 -7.10 0.54
C LYS A 116 18.73 -8.59 0.87
N SER A 117 18.45 -8.96 2.12
CA SER A 117 18.26 -10.37 2.49
C SER A 117 16.95 -10.88 1.90
N PRO A 118 16.83 -12.18 1.52
CA PRO A 118 15.59 -12.70 0.94
C PRO A 118 14.40 -12.50 1.88
N VAL A 119 13.48 -11.61 1.49
CA VAL A 119 12.21 -11.35 2.18
C VAL A 119 11.15 -12.30 1.64
N THR A 120 10.48 -13.02 2.53
CA THR A 120 9.46 -14.03 2.17
C THR A 120 8.04 -13.61 2.52
N ALA A 121 7.88 -12.68 3.45
CA ALA A 121 6.58 -12.12 3.81
C ALA A 121 6.71 -10.67 4.28
N VAL A 122 5.59 -9.95 4.22
CA VAL A 122 5.45 -8.65 4.87
C VAL A 122 4.08 -8.53 5.51
N ASP A 123 4.07 -8.09 6.75
CA ASP A 123 2.87 -7.64 7.46
C ASP A 123 2.79 -6.13 7.41
N ILE A 124 1.66 -5.60 6.96
CA ILE A 124 1.40 -4.17 6.87
C ILE A 124 0.26 -3.84 7.82
N THR A 125 0.55 -3.04 8.84
CA THR A 125 -0.39 -2.66 9.89
C THR A 125 -0.75 -1.18 9.83
N PHE A 126 -2.03 -0.90 9.62
CA PHE A 126 -2.60 0.45 9.64
C PHE A 126 -3.26 0.71 11.00
N PRO A 127 -2.77 1.69 11.78
CA PRO A 127 -3.37 2.05 13.06
C PRO A 127 -4.70 2.80 12.85
N ARG A 128 -5.82 2.27 13.36
CA ARG A 128 -7.11 2.99 13.39
C ARG A 128 -7.37 3.65 14.75
N LYS A 129 -8.41 4.48 14.80
CA LYS A 129 -8.98 4.98 16.06
C LYS A 129 -9.53 3.81 16.88
N LEU A 130 -9.44 3.90 18.21
CA LEU A 130 -10.08 2.99 19.17
C LEU A 130 -9.56 1.53 19.15
N PHE A 131 -8.26 1.32 19.42
CA PHE A 131 -7.59 0.01 19.57
C PHE A 131 -7.70 -1.00 18.40
N ARG A 132 -8.42 -0.66 17.33
CA ARG A 132 -8.50 -1.46 16.11
C ARG A 132 -7.29 -1.18 15.22
N LYS A 133 -6.79 -2.23 14.58
CA LYS A 133 -5.74 -2.17 13.58
C LYS A 133 -6.21 -2.99 12.38
N ASP A 134 -5.97 -2.50 11.17
CA ASP A 134 -6.06 -3.35 10.00
C ASP A 134 -4.67 -3.91 9.76
N SER A 135 -4.56 -5.23 9.70
CA SER A 135 -3.30 -5.91 9.39
C SER A 135 -3.50 -6.75 8.15
N PHE A 136 -2.55 -6.64 7.23
CA PHE A 136 -2.56 -7.37 5.97
C PHE A 136 -1.23 -8.08 5.80
N THR A 137 -1.28 -9.40 5.68
CA THR A 137 -0.12 -10.26 5.45
C THR A 137 -0.02 -10.58 3.96
N PHE A 138 1.19 -10.48 3.42
CA PHE A 138 1.47 -10.83 2.04
C PHE A 138 2.69 -11.74 1.97
N THR A 139 2.57 -12.82 1.20
CA THR A 139 3.70 -13.65 0.78
C THR A 139 4.43 -12.92 -0.35
N ILE A 140 5.76 -12.81 -0.23
CA ILE A 140 6.62 -12.08 -1.16
C ILE A 140 7.36 -13.05 -2.08
N ASP A 141 7.48 -12.71 -3.36
CA ASP A 141 8.47 -13.32 -4.26
C ASP A 141 9.83 -12.66 -4.01
N PRO A 142 10.80 -13.35 -3.38
CA PRO A 142 12.06 -12.73 -3.00
C PRO A 142 12.87 -12.27 -4.22
N SER A 143 12.72 -12.95 -5.37
CA SER A 143 13.46 -12.65 -6.60
C SER A 143 12.95 -11.38 -7.26
N ILE A 144 11.64 -11.15 -7.25
CA ILE A 144 11.03 -9.92 -7.76
C ILE A 144 11.32 -8.78 -6.79
N PHE A 145 11.12 -8.98 -5.49
CA PHE A 145 11.35 -7.94 -4.48
C PHE A 145 12.81 -7.44 -4.49
N LEU A 146 13.79 -8.34 -4.58
CA LEU A 146 15.20 -7.94 -4.65
C LEU A 146 15.52 -7.13 -5.92
N LYS A 147 14.82 -7.35 -7.04
CA LYS A 147 14.97 -6.53 -8.25
C LYS A 147 14.46 -5.11 -8.04
N LEU A 148 13.42 -4.92 -7.22
CA LEU A 148 12.91 -3.58 -6.90
C LEU A 148 13.90 -2.75 -6.09
N LEU A 149 14.77 -3.41 -5.33
CA LEU A 149 15.77 -2.75 -4.49
C LEU A 149 17.04 -2.37 -5.24
N LYS A 150 17.26 -2.84 -6.48
CA LYS A 150 18.46 -2.54 -7.27
C LYS A 150 18.35 -1.16 -7.92
#